data_AF-A0A7K3G8V1-F1
#
_entry.id   AF-A0A7K3G8V1-F1
#
_cell.length_a   1.000
_cell.length_b   1.000
_cell.length_c   1.000
_cell.angle_alpha   90.00
_cell.angle_beta   90.00
_cell.angle_gamma   90.00
#
_symmetry.space_group_name_H-M   'P 1'
#
loop_
_entity.id
_entity.type
_entity.pdbx_description
1 polymer ?
#
loop_
_entity_poly.entity_id
_entity_poly.type
_entity_poly.pdbx_seq_one_letter_code
_entity_poly.pdbx_strand_id
1 'polypeptide(L)'
;MGNPSAEHGVPLTDRVIASVRADPGRPVLDYNAWAGPWLAGAAEPLADGVLAEAVFPSGRPLPPSLRRWLAFDSGLLRRFGWLDGESRFTPRTLGRIGRDEFGNGWGAPFEALSERFGECFLLPGGSDSRRVLATGEPDAYGEYPVFALDVDDLPCVELMYPGLDVYLAETAGLVARAEGGYSSLAADPVYGPRMRTHARNAFAGRFHEECLDWPDGF
;
A
#
# COMPACT_ATOMS: atom_id res chain seq x y z
N MET A 1 -2.83 6.35 -28.16
CA MET A 1 -2.60 5.15 -27.32
C MET A 1 -1.36 5.41 -26.51
N GLY A 2 -1.52 5.59 -25.19
CA GLY A 2 -0.38 5.79 -24.28
C GLY A 2 0.53 4.56 -24.29
N ASN A 3 1.84 4.77 -24.10
CA ASN A 3 2.81 3.69 -23.97
C ASN A 3 2.43 2.86 -22.73
N PRO A 4 2.10 1.55 -22.85
CA PRO A 4 1.64 0.74 -21.72
C PRO A 4 2.67 0.65 -20.58
N SER A 5 3.94 0.99 -20.82
CA SER A 5 4.96 1.09 -19.77
C SER A 5 4.83 2.35 -18.88
N ALA A 6 4.20 3.42 -19.37
CA ALA A 6 4.10 4.69 -18.63
C ALA A 6 3.07 4.66 -17.49
N GLU A 7 2.17 3.67 -17.51
CA GLU A 7 1.07 3.51 -16.57
C GLU A 7 1.42 2.52 -15.43
N HIS A 8 2.66 2.04 -15.35
CA HIS A 8 3.07 1.03 -14.37
C HIS A 8 4.47 1.30 -13.82
N GLY A 9 4.74 0.77 -12.62
CA GLY A 9 6.07 0.69 -12.00
C GLY A 9 6.81 2.01 -11.92
N VAL A 10 8.09 1.98 -12.35
CA VAL A 10 9.02 3.13 -12.26
C VAL A 10 8.52 4.35 -13.05
N PRO A 11 8.12 4.26 -14.34
CA PRO A 11 7.61 5.43 -15.06
C PRO A 11 6.42 6.13 -14.39
N LEU A 12 5.48 5.36 -13.83
CA LEU A 12 4.35 5.95 -13.11
C LEU A 12 4.80 6.61 -11.81
N THR A 13 5.72 5.97 -11.08
CA THR A 13 6.31 6.51 -9.85
C THR A 13 7.10 7.80 -10.12
N ASP A 14 7.80 7.89 -11.26
CA ASP A 14 8.50 9.11 -11.67
C ASP A 14 7.54 10.30 -11.87
N ARG A 15 6.34 10.05 -12.41
CA ARG A 15 5.29 11.08 -12.54
C ARG A 15 4.79 11.53 -11.17
N VAL A 16 4.64 10.61 -10.21
CA VAL A 16 4.31 10.94 -8.82
C VAL A 16 5.39 11.82 -8.22
N ILE A 17 6.66 11.42 -8.31
CA ILE A 17 7.79 12.18 -7.80
C ILE A 17 7.82 13.59 -8.41
N ALA A 18 7.58 13.71 -9.72
CA ALA A 18 7.50 15.00 -10.39
C ALA A 18 6.35 15.87 -9.84
N SER A 19 5.18 15.28 -9.60
CA SER A 19 4.03 15.96 -9.00
C SER A 19 4.34 16.43 -7.57
N VAL A 20 4.95 15.58 -6.75
CA VAL A 20 5.34 15.91 -5.37
C VAL A 20 6.42 16.98 -5.33
N ARG A 21 7.38 16.96 -6.26
CA ARG A 21 8.40 18.02 -6.36
C ARG A 21 7.80 19.38 -6.71
N ALA A 22 6.70 19.40 -7.48
CA ALA A 22 6.04 20.65 -7.85
C ALA A 22 5.31 21.29 -6.65
N ASP A 23 4.82 20.49 -5.70
CA ASP A 23 4.16 20.97 -4.49
C ASP A 23 4.38 19.97 -3.33
N PRO A 24 5.54 20.04 -2.64
CA PRO A 24 5.93 19.03 -1.66
C PRO A 24 5.18 19.13 -0.33
N GLY A 25 4.65 20.31 -0.02
CA GLY A 25 3.95 20.61 1.23
C GLY A 25 2.45 20.30 1.19
N ARG A 26 1.91 19.92 0.03
CA ARG A 26 0.49 19.54 -0.05
C ARG A 26 0.21 18.26 0.75
N PRO A 27 -0.98 18.13 1.36
CA PRO A 27 -1.38 16.92 2.05
C PRO A 27 -1.27 15.68 1.15
N VAL A 28 -0.87 14.54 1.74
CA VAL A 28 -0.95 13.24 1.07
C VAL A 28 -2.40 12.87 0.80
N LEU A 29 -3.27 13.12 1.77
CA LEU A 29 -4.72 12.92 1.67
C LEU A 29 -5.38 14.30 1.71
N ASP A 30 -6.01 14.70 0.60
CA ASP A 30 -6.73 15.97 0.50
C ASP A 30 -7.94 16.06 1.44
N TYR A 31 -8.55 14.93 1.76
CA TYR A 31 -9.69 14.81 2.68
C TYR A 31 -9.30 14.64 4.16
N ASN A 32 -8.02 14.40 4.50
CA ASN A 32 -7.61 14.15 5.89
C ASN A 32 -6.18 14.63 6.20
N ALA A 33 -6.07 15.67 7.03
CA ALA A 33 -4.80 16.28 7.40
C ALA A 33 -3.90 15.38 8.29
N TRP A 34 -4.43 14.31 8.90
CA TRP A 34 -3.66 13.43 9.80
C TRP A 34 -2.44 12.79 9.11
N ALA A 35 -2.55 12.46 7.82
CA ALA A 35 -1.44 11.88 7.06
C ALA A 35 -0.28 12.86 6.82
N GLY A 36 -0.51 14.16 7.05
CA GLY A 36 0.47 15.21 6.82
C GLY A 36 0.76 15.46 5.35
N PRO A 37 1.79 16.28 5.05
CA PRO A 37 2.21 16.58 3.68
C PRO A 37 2.95 15.40 3.04
N TRP A 38 3.12 15.42 1.72
CA TRP A 38 3.99 14.46 1.04
C TRP A 38 5.42 14.49 1.63
N LEU A 39 6.02 15.67 1.71
CA LEU A 39 7.28 15.91 2.39
C LEU A 39 7.08 16.81 3.62
N ALA A 40 7.58 16.39 4.78
CA ALA A 40 7.59 17.19 6.01
C ALA A 40 8.77 18.18 6.07
N GLY A 41 9.58 18.22 5.01
CA GLY A 41 10.83 18.99 4.92
C GLY A 41 11.50 18.72 3.57
N ALA A 42 12.84 18.72 3.54
CA ALA A 42 13.57 18.25 2.37
C ALA A 42 13.34 16.73 2.17
N ALA A 43 13.42 16.27 0.93
CA ALA A 43 13.33 14.84 0.64
C ALA A 43 14.53 14.10 1.25
N GLU A 44 14.28 12.93 1.84
CA GLU A 44 15.28 12.12 2.52
C GLU A 44 15.49 10.79 1.78
N PRO A 45 16.25 10.75 0.68
CA PRO A 45 16.49 9.49 -0.03
C PRO A 45 17.32 8.52 0.82
N LEU A 46 17.08 7.21 0.66
CA LEU A 46 18.01 6.22 1.17
C LEU A 46 19.33 6.28 0.40
N ALA A 47 20.45 6.04 1.09
CA ALA A 47 21.76 5.99 0.46
C ALA A 47 21.81 4.86 -0.59
N ASP A 48 22.48 5.10 -1.72
CA ASP A 48 22.52 4.16 -2.84
C ASP A 48 23.01 2.76 -2.46
N GLY A 49 24.03 2.67 -1.59
CA GLY A 49 24.56 1.38 -1.10
C GLY A 49 23.53 0.61 -0.27
N VAL A 50 22.79 1.31 0.60
CA VAL A 50 21.70 0.70 1.39
C VAL A 50 20.59 0.24 0.47
N LEU A 51 20.19 1.09 -0.48
CA LEU A 51 19.11 0.77 -1.40
C LEU A 51 19.49 -0.43 -2.30
N ALA A 52 20.71 -0.50 -2.82
CA ALA A 52 21.19 -1.57 -3.70
C ALA A 52 21.03 -2.97 -3.06
N GLU A 53 21.30 -3.09 -1.77
CA GLU A 53 21.21 -4.34 -1.02
C GLU A 53 19.83 -4.58 -0.38
N ALA A 54 18.96 -3.57 -0.42
CA ALA A 54 17.67 -3.63 0.28
C ALA A 54 16.74 -4.71 -0.31
N VAL A 55 16.26 -5.55 0.60
CA VAL A 55 15.20 -6.55 0.43
C VAL A 55 14.26 -6.44 1.61
N PHE A 56 13.05 -6.98 1.49
CA PHE A 56 12.19 -7.12 2.65
C PHE A 56 12.74 -8.18 3.62
N PRO A 57 12.38 -8.14 4.92
CA PRO A 57 12.86 -9.11 5.91
C PRO A 57 12.61 -10.58 5.56
N SER A 58 11.55 -10.87 4.78
CA SER A 58 11.29 -12.19 4.22
C SER A 58 12.27 -12.65 3.13
N GLY A 59 13.22 -11.79 2.72
CA GLY A 59 14.14 -12.02 1.60
C GLY A 59 13.55 -11.67 0.23
N ARG A 60 12.29 -11.23 0.18
CA ARG A 60 11.63 -10.82 -1.06
C ARG A 60 12.22 -9.54 -1.64
N PRO A 61 12.28 -9.41 -2.98
CA PRO A 61 12.74 -8.17 -3.60
C PRO A 61 11.77 -7.03 -3.33
N LEU A 62 12.29 -5.81 -3.22
CA LEU A 62 11.46 -4.60 -3.19
C LEU A 62 10.78 -4.39 -4.55
N PRO A 63 9.53 -3.89 -4.59
CA PRO A 63 8.90 -3.44 -5.82
C PRO A 63 9.76 -2.39 -6.53
N PRO A 64 9.79 -2.37 -7.87
CA PRO A 64 10.46 -1.33 -8.61
C PRO A 64 9.97 0.07 -8.24
N SER A 65 8.67 0.27 -8.01
CA SER A 65 8.10 1.52 -7.54
C SER A 65 8.63 1.95 -6.16
N LEU A 66 8.69 1.01 -5.20
CA LEU A 66 9.20 1.27 -3.86
C LEU A 66 10.68 1.65 -3.89
N ARG A 67 11.49 0.91 -4.65
CA ARG A 67 12.91 1.23 -4.83
C ARG A 67 13.08 2.63 -5.43
N ARG A 68 12.26 2.96 -6.43
CA ARG A 68 12.30 4.28 -7.07
C ARG A 68 11.89 5.41 -6.12
N TRP A 69 10.85 5.16 -5.31
CA TRP A 69 10.38 6.10 -4.30
C TRP A 69 11.43 6.31 -3.20
N LEU A 70 12.03 5.25 -2.65
CA LEU A 70 13.08 5.34 -1.62
C LEU A 70 14.35 6.04 -2.10
N ALA A 71 14.65 6.00 -3.40
CA ALA A 71 15.72 6.81 -4.02
C ALA A 71 15.37 8.31 -4.10
N PHE A 72 14.12 8.68 -3.84
CA PHE A 72 13.66 10.06 -3.76
C PHE A 72 13.40 10.49 -2.32
N ASP A 73 12.55 9.78 -1.59
CA ASP A 73 12.18 10.07 -0.21
C ASP A 73 11.88 8.77 0.56
N SER A 74 12.34 8.72 1.81
CA SER A 74 11.99 7.70 2.78
C SER A 74 11.24 8.27 4.00
N GLY A 75 11.15 9.60 4.11
CA GLY A 75 10.49 10.29 5.21
C GLY A 75 9.01 9.95 5.32
N LEU A 76 8.27 9.88 4.20
CA LEU A 76 6.87 9.44 4.21
C LEU A 76 6.72 8.05 4.82
N LEU A 77 7.49 7.07 4.35
CA LEU A 77 7.36 5.69 4.80
C LEU A 77 7.83 5.51 6.26
N ARG A 78 8.85 6.27 6.72
CA ARG A 78 9.22 6.34 8.15
C ARG A 78 8.07 6.81 9.03
N ARG A 79 7.32 7.85 8.62
CA ARG A 79 6.17 8.34 9.40
C ARG A 79 5.10 7.28 9.63
N PHE A 80 4.98 6.32 8.71
CA PHE A 80 4.03 5.19 8.80
C PHE A 80 4.68 3.90 9.30
N GLY A 81 5.88 3.99 9.89
CA GLY A 81 6.54 2.88 10.57
C GLY A 81 7.05 1.79 9.64
N TRP A 82 7.45 2.14 8.41
CA TRP A 82 8.09 1.19 7.50
C TRP A 82 9.55 0.93 7.83
N LEU A 83 10.24 1.93 8.39
CA LEU A 83 11.68 1.92 8.58
C LEU A 83 12.01 2.33 10.03
N ASP A 84 12.92 1.60 10.66
CA ASP A 84 13.50 2.00 11.95
C ASP A 84 14.58 3.10 11.78
N GLY A 85 15.20 3.50 12.90
CA GLY A 85 16.27 4.50 12.90
C GLY A 85 17.54 4.10 12.12
N GLU A 86 17.70 2.81 11.81
CA GLU A 86 18.80 2.26 11.00
C GLU A 86 18.38 2.04 9.54
N SER A 87 17.18 2.49 9.16
CA SER A 87 16.58 2.27 7.83
C SER A 87 16.36 0.80 7.48
N ARG A 88 16.11 -0.06 8.48
CA ARG A 88 15.66 -1.44 8.26
C ARG A 88 14.14 -1.49 8.20
N PHE A 89 13.61 -2.36 7.33
CA PHE A 89 12.17 -2.55 7.22
C PHE A 89 11.57 -3.16 8.49
N THR A 90 10.47 -2.58 8.95
CA THR A 90 9.75 -3.01 10.16
C THR A 90 8.33 -3.47 9.83
N PRO A 91 8.18 -4.64 9.16
CA PRO A 91 6.86 -5.15 8.81
C PRO A 91 6.07 -5.54 10.06
N ARG A 92 4.76 -5.54 9.89
CA ARG A 92 3.79 -6.04 10.87
C ARG A 92 2.94 -7.10 10.20
N THR A 93 2.38 -8.02 10.98
CA THR A 93 1.31 -8.90 10.48
C THR A 93 0.05 -8.07 10.25
N LEU A 94 -0.87 -8.58 9.41
CA LEU A 94 -2.14 -7.88 9.17
C LEU A 94 -2.94 -7.71 10.47
N GLY A 95 -3.00 -8.73 11.33
CA GLY A 95 -3.66 -8.64 12.64
C GLY A 95 -3.08 -7.57 13.55
N ARG A 96 -1.74 -7.44 13.58
CA ARG A 96 -1.08 -6.38 14.34
C ARG A 96 -1.45 -4.99 13.81
N ILE A 97 -1.44 -4.80 12.48
CA ILE A 97 -1.90 -3.52 11.90
C ILE A 97 -3.36 -3.26 12.27
N GLY A 98 -4.24 -4.26 12.14
CA GLY A 98 -5.65 -4.14 12.51
C GLY A 98 -5.83 -3.66 13.96
N ARG A 99 -5.13 -4.27 14.93
CA ARG A 99 -5.20 -3.88 16.34
C ARG A 99 -4.60 -2.50 16.61
N ASP A 100 -3.46 -2.18 16.00
CA ASP A 100 -2.81 -0.87 16.16
C ASP A 100 -3.73 0.25 15.65
N GLU A 101 -4.47 0.02 14.57
CA GLU A 101 -5.27 1.05 13.89
C GLU A 101 -6.74 1.12 14.32
N PHE A 102 -7.34 -0.01 14.71
CA PHE A 102 -8.76 -0.13 15.05
C PHE A 102 -9.02 -0.63 16.48
N GLY A 103 -7.97 -0.89 17.26
CA GLY A 103 -8.05 -1.39 18.63
C GLY A 103 -8.42 -2.87 18.73
N ASN A 104 -8.55 -3.36 19.97
CA ASN A 104 -8.81 -4.78 20.26
C ASN A 104 -10.24 -5.25 19.93
N GLY A 105 -11.16 -4.35 19.57
CA GLY A 105 -12.48 -4.71 19.07
C GLY A 105 -12.43 -4.98 17.57
N TRP A 106 -12.71 -3.95 16.78
CA TRP A 106 -12.74 -4.00 15.32
C TRP A 106 -11.46 -4.52 14.65
N GLY A 107 -10.30 -4.36 15.31
CA GLY A 107 -9.03 -4.82 14.78
C GLY A 107 -8.72 -6.30 15.02
N ALA A 108 -9.36 -6.95 16.00
CA ALA A 108 -9.03 -8.32 16.38
C ALA A 108 -9.28 -9.37 15.29
N PRO A 109 -10.37 -9.31 14.49
CA PRO A 109 -10.65 -10.32 13.48
C PRO A 109 -9.59 -10.45 12.37
N PHE A 110 -8.78 -9.41 12.14
CA PHE A 110 -7.70 -9.48 11.16
C PHE A 110 -6.56 -10.43 11.56
N GLU A 111 -6.51 -10.89 12.82
CA GLU A 111 -5.50 -11.85 13.28
C GLU A 111 -5.56 -13.19 12.55
N ALA A 112 -6.75 -13.63 12.14
CA ALA A 112 -6.95 -14.84 11.36
C ALA A 112 -6.15 -14.84 10.05
N LEU A 113 -5.81 -13.65 9.54
CA LEU A 113 -5.08 -13.47 8.30
C LEU A 113 -3.57 -13.27 8.50
N SER A 114 -3.08 -13.18 9.74
CA SER A 114 -1.67 -12.93 10.06
C SER A 114 -0.73 -14.00 9.52
N GLU A 115 -1.16 -15.27 9.44
CA GLU A 115 -0.35 -16.35 8.86
C GLU A 115 -0.15 -16.15 7.35
N ARG A 116 -1.23 -15.79 6.64
CA ARG A 116 -1.19 -15.52 5.19
C ARG A 116 -0.49 -14.20 4.87
N PHE A 117 -0.67 -13.19 5.72
CA PHE A 117 -0.18 -11.83 5.55
C PHE A 117 0.73 -11.43 6.72
N GLY A 118 1.87 -12.12 6.81
CA GLY A 118 2.83 -11.96 7.91
C GLY A 118 3.78 -10.78 7.75
N GLU A 119 3.91 -10.23 6.54
CA GLU A 119 4.81 -9.11 6.23
C GLU A 119 4.06 -8.02 5.46
N CYS A 120 3.53 -7.06 6.21
CA CYS A 120 2.68 -5.97 5.75
C CYS A 120 3.18 -4.60 6.22
N PHE A 121 2.80 -3.55 5.47
CA PHE A 121 3.21 -2.18 5.72
C PHE A 121 2.03 -1.21 5.56
N LEU A 122 1.79 -0.40 6.59
CA LEU A 122 0.70 0.58 6.63
C LEU A 122 0.99 1.75 5.69
N LEU A 123 0.01 2.12 4.88
CA LEU A 123 0.05 3.28 4.01
C LEU A 123 -0.95 4.35 4.47
N PRO A 124 -0.70 5.63 4.18
CA PRO A 124 -1.70 6.68 4.34
C PRO A 124 -3.00 6.34 3.60
N GLY A 125 -4.14 6.52 4.25
CA GLY A 125 -5.43 6.51 3.55
C GLY A 125 -6.57 5.95 4.36
N GLY A 126 -7.75 6.52 4.12
CA GLY A 126 -9.02 6.17 4.76
C GLY A 126 -9.41 7.09 5.90
N SER A 127 -10.71 7.13 6.16
CA SER A 127 -11.28 7.64 7.41
C SER A 127 -11.37 6.45 8.38
N ASP A 128 -12.31 5.55 8.07
CA ASP A 128 -12.63 4.35 8.85
C ASP A 128 -12.03 3.08 8.25
N SER A 129 -11.21 3.25 7.21
CA SER A 129 -10.39 2.20 6.62
C SER A 129 -8.91 2.52 6.64
N ARG A 130 -8.05 1.53 6.39
CA ARG A 130 -6.59 1.67 6.29
C ARG A 130 -6.08 1.05 5.01
N ARG A 131 -4.96 1.54 4.49
CA ARG A 131 -4.29 0.96 3.30
C ARG A 131 -3.09 0.17 3.78
N VAL A 132 -2.92 -1.02 3.26
CA VAL A 132 -1.82 -1.91 3.67
C VAL A 132 -1.21 -2.55 2.44
N LEU A 133 0.09 -2.32 2.22
CA LEU A 133 0.85 -3.13 1.27
C LEU A 133 1.18 -4.47 1.94
N ALA A 134 0.84 -5.58 1.29
CA ALA A 134 1.15 -6.91 1.79
C ALA A 134 2.10 -7.61 0.82
N THR A 135 3.23 -8.10 1.34
CA THR A 135 4.17 -8.88 0.52
C THR A 135 3.61 -10.28 0.26
N GLY A 136 4.05 -10.90 -0.84
CA GLY A 136 3.56 -12.20 -1.28
C GLY A 136 4.15 -12.57 -2.63
N GLU A 137 3.33 -13.07 -3.53
CA GLU A 137 3.69 -13.25 -4.94
C GLU A 137 3.50 -11.92 -5.71
N PRO A 138 4.56 -11.36 -6.31
CA PRO A 138 4.44 -10.13 -7.09
C PRO A 138 3.70 -10.37 -8.41
N ASP A 139 3.20 -9.31 -9.02
CA ASP A 139 2.66 -9.37 -10.38
C ASP A 139 3.78 -9.33 -11.46
N ALA A 140 3.36 -9.26 -12.73
CA ALA A 140 4.27 -9.19 -13.87
C ALA A 140 5.17 -7.93 -13.90
N TYR A 141 4.89 -6.92 -13.07
CA TYR A 141 5.68 -5.70 -12.93
C TYR A 141 6.54 -5.70 -11.66
N GLY A 142 6.53 -6.79 -10.89
CA GLY A 142 7.26 -6.88 -9.62
C GLY A 142 6.57 -6.16 -8.46
N GLU A 143 5.30 -5.79 -8.61
CA GLU A 143 4.55 -5.02 -7.62
C GLU A 143 3.76 -5.95 -6.68
N TYR A 144 3.54 -5.51 -5.44
CA TYR A 144 2.74 -6.20 -4.42
C TYR A 144 1.39 -5.48 -4.22
N PRO A 145 0.33 -6.21 -3.87
CA PRO A 145 -0.99 -5.62 -3.73
C PRO A 145 -1.06 -4.66 -2.54
N VAL A 146 -1.95 -3.67 -2.67
CA VAL A 146 -2.39 -2.83 -1.55
C VAL A 146 -3.85 -3.16 -1.25
N PHE A 147 -4.10 -3.54 0.00
CA PHE A 147 -5.42 -3.83 0.53
C PHE A 147 -6.00 -2.63 1.27
N ALA A 148 -7.32 -2.46 1.19
CA ALA A 148 -8.10 -1.72 2.16
C ALA A 148 -8.48 -2.67 3.32
N LEU A 149 -8.23 -2.25 4.55
CA LEU A 149 -8.86 -2.82 5.74
C LEU A 149 -10.01 -1.92 6.12
N ASP A 150 -11.22 -2.46 6.19
CA ASP A 150 -12.44 -1.71 6.42
C ASP A 150 -13.19 -2.29 7.60
N VAL A 151 -13.82 -1.42 8.41
CA VAL A 151 -14.55 -1.83 9.62
C VAL A 151 -15.92 -1.14 9.75
N ASP A 152 -16.39 -0.46 8.71
CA ASP A 152 -17.62 0.36 8.77
C ASP A 152 -18.90 -0.50 9.00
N ASP A 153 -18.96 -1.69 8.40
CA ASP A 153 -20.04 -2.66 8.61
C ASP A 153 -19.54 -3.96 9.29
N LEU A 154 -18.66 -4.67 8.58
CA LEU A 154 -17.97 -5.86 9.06
C LEU A 154 -16.49 -5.72 8.71
N PRO A 155 -15.57 -6.16 9.59
CA PRO A 155 -14.16 -6.21 9.27
C PRO A 155 -13.94 -6.97 7.97
N CYS A 156 -13.37 -6.30 6.97
CA CYS A 156 -13.04 -6.93 5.71
C CYS A 156 -11.68 -6.46 5.20
N VAL A 157 -11.03 -7.33 4.44
CA VAL A 157 -9.84 -6.99 3.66
C VAL A 157 -10.23 -7.03 2.18
N GLU A 158 -9.98 -5.95 1.46
CA GLU A 158 -10.34 -5.82 0.05
C GLU A 158 -9.15 -5.34 -0.79
N LEU A 159 -8.90 -5.97 -1.93
CA LEU A 159 -7.88 -5.57 -2.88
C LEU A 159 -8.24 -4.23 -3.53
N MET A 160 -7.47 -3.20 -3.19
CA MET A 160 -7.73 -1.83 -3.65
C MET A 160 -6.83 -1.43 -4.82
N TYR A 161 -5.53 -1.75 -4.75
CA TYR A 161 -4.57 -1.42 -5.81
C TYR A 161 -3.66 -2.61 -6.15
N PRO A 162 -3.22 -2.73 -7.42
CA PRO A 162 -2.33 -3.80 -7.84
C PRO A 162 -0.85 -3.54 -7.55
N GLY A 163 -0.52 -2.46 -6.85
CA GLY A 163 0.87 -2.04 -6.67
C GLY A 163 0.99 -0.72 -5.93
N LEU A 164 2.18 -0.47 -5.38
CA LEU A 164 2.49 0.80 -4.72
C LEU A 164 2.53 1.94 -5.75
N ASP A 165 2.96 1.66 -6.98
CA ASP A 165 2.92 2.60 -8.12
C ASP A 165 1.54 3.21 -8.33
N VAL A 166 0.51 2.37 -8.38
CA VAL A 166 -0.88 2.81 -8.64
C VAL A 166 -1.48 3.50 -7.42
N TYR A 167 -1.20 2.99 -6.21
CA TYR A 167 -1.61 3.66 -4.97
C TYR A 167 -1.04 5.08 -4.90
N LEU A 168 0.27 5.25 -5.13
CA LEU A 168 0.93 6.55 -5.11
C LEU A 168 0.37 7.48 -6.18
N ALA A 169 0.11 6.96 -7.38
CA ALA A 169 -0.43 7.74 -8.48
C ALA A 169 -1.86 8.21 -8.27
N GLU A 170 -2.73 7.36 -7.73
CA GLU A 170 -4.10 7.76 -7.40
C GLU A 170 -4.10 8.77 -6.25
N THR A 171 -3.33 8.52 -5.19
CA THR A 171 -3.16 9.46 -4.06
C THR A 171 -2.59 10.81 -4.53
N ALA A 172 -1.73 10.82 -5.54
CA ALA A 172 -1.18 12.05 -6.11
C ALA A 172 -2.12 12.77 -7.09
N GLY A 173 -3.29 12.19 -7.41
CA GLY A 173 -4.27 12.74 -8.36
C GLY A 173 -3.92 12.50 -9.84
N LEU A 174 -3.06 11.52 -10.13
CA LEU A 174 -2.57 11.21 -11.49
C LEU A 174 -3.31 10.05 -12.15
N VAL A 175 -3.95 9.20 -11.35
CA VAL A 175 -4.82 8.11 -11.78
C VAL A 175 -6.20 8.36 -11.17
N ALA A 176 -7.24 8.28 -12.00
CA ALA A 176 -8.61 8.34 -11.53
C ALA A 176 -9.13 6.92 -11.32
N ARG A 177 -9.93 6.74 -10.27
CA ARG A 177 -10.60 5.49 -9.97
C ARG A 177 -12.10 5.65 -10.22
N ALA A 178 -12.69 4.69 -10.92
CA ALA A 178 -14.14 4.67 -11.12
C ALA A 178 -14.86 4.52 -9.77
N GLU A 179 -16.07 5.07 -9.69
CA GLU A 179 -16.99 4.76 -8.59
C GLU A 179 -17.24 3.24 -8.52
N GLY A 180 -17.28 2.66 -7.32
CA GLY A 180 -17.64 1.23 -7.16
C GLY A 180 -16.81 0.41 -6.19
N GLY A 181 -16.82 0.75 -4.90
CA GLY A 181 -16.13 -0.02 -3.84
C GLY A 181 -14.61 0.06 -3.93
N TYR A 182 -13.86 -0.62 -3.06
CA TYR A 182 -12.39 -0.55 -3.07
C TYR A 182 -11.78 -1.19 -4.32
N SER A 183 -12.36 -2.29 -4.81
CA SER A 183 -11.87 -3.06 -5.96
C SER A 183 -12.25 -2.51 -7.34
N SER A 184 -12.74 -1.27 -7.47
CA SER A 184 -13.23 -0.76 -8.76
C SER A 184 -12.19 -0.79 -9.89
N LEU A 185 -10.88 -0.77 -9.58
CA LEU A 185 -9.80 -0.96 -10.56
C LEU A 185 -9.81 -2.34 -11.23
N ALA A 186 -10.55 -3.33 -10.72
CA ALA A 186 -10.70 -4.63 -11.37
C ALA A 186 -11.39 -4.54 -12.74
N ALA A 187 -12.25 -3.53 -12.92
CA ALA A 187 -12.93 -3.23 -14.19
C ALA A 187 -12.10 -2.34 -15.12
N ASP A 188 -11.01 -1.75 -14.63
CA ASP A 188 -10.15 -0.91 -15.44
C ASP A 188 -9.39 -1.74 -16.49
N PRO A 189 -9.35 -1.33 -17.77
CA PRO A 189 -8.70 -2.10 -18.82
C PRO A 189 -7.16 -2.18 -18.67
N VAL A 190 -6.55 -1.21 -18.00
CA VAL A 190 -5.10 -1.13 -17.76
C VAL A 190 -4.73 -1.88 -16.48
N TYR A 191 -5.44 -1.64 -15.37
CA TYR A 191 -5.09 -2.18 -14.05
C TYR A 191 -5.79 -3.50 -13.70
N GLY A 192 -6.96 -3.77 -14.31
CA GLY A 192 -7.77 -4.95 -14.02
C GLY A 192 -7.05 -6.30 -14.17
N PRO A 193 -6.18 -6.51 -15.19
CA PRO A 193 -5.38 -7.74 -15.29
C PRO A 193 -4.47 -7.98 -14.08
N ARG A 194 -3.84 -6.91 -13.55
CA ARG A 194 -2.98 -7.00 -12.35
C ARG A 194 -3.81 -7.26 -11.10
N MET A 195 -4.96 -6.58 -10.97
CA MET A 195 -5.93 -6.83 -9.89
C MET A 195 -6.38 -8.30 -9.84
N ARG A 196 -6.74 -8.89 -10.99
CA ARG A 196 -7.13 -10.31 -11.08
C ARG A 196 -5.98 -11.27 -10.73
N THR A 197 -4.73 -10.89 -11.02
CA THR A 197 -3.57 -11.69 -10.62
C THR A 197 -3.43 -11.72 -9.10
N HIS A 198 -3.47 -10.56 -8.44
CA HIS A 198 -3.42 -10.53 -6.97
C HIS A 198 -4.63 -11.16 -6.30
N ALA A 199 -5.83 -11.01 -6.87
CA ALA A 199 -7.04 -11.70 -6.40
C ALA A 199 -6.85 -13.23 -6.38
N ARG A 200 -6.25 -13.82 -7.43
CA ARG A 200 -5.94 -15.26 -7.47
C ARG A 200 -4.91 -15.65 -6.42
N ASN A 201 -3.87 -14.84 -6.24
CA ASN A 201 -2.77 -15.13 -5.32
C ASN A 201 -3.19 -14.99 -3.85
N ALA A 202 -4.04 -14.00 -3.53
CA ALA A 202 -4.38 -13.65 -2.15
C ALA A 202 -5.71 -14.28 -1.66
N PHE A 203 -6.72 -14.34 -2.53
CA PHE A 203 -8.11 -14.63 -2.16
C PHE A 203 -8.79 -15.65 -3.07
N ALA A 204 -8.02 -16.56 -3.68
CA ALA A 204 -8.53 -17.61 -4.57
C ALA A 204 -9.42 -17.09 -5.72
N GLY A 205 -9.15 -15.88 -6.20
CA GLY A 205 -9.83 -15.23 -7.33
C GLY A 205 -10.95 -14.27 -6.92
N ARG A 206 -11.28 -14.17 -5.63
CA ARG A 206 -12.12 -13.08 -5.09
C ARG A 206 -11.29 -11.82 -4.88
N PHE A 207 -11.97 -10.68 -4.69
CA PHE A 207 -11.29 -9.41 -4.42
C PHE A 207 -11.30 -9.02 -2.94
N HIS A 208 -12.15 -9.64 -2.12
CA HIS A 208 -12.21 -9.39 -0.69
C HIS A 208 -12.43 -10.68 0.11
N GLU A 209 -12.23 -10.55 1.41
CA GLU A 209 -12.55 -11.56 2.41
C GLU A 209 -13.08 -10.86 3.67
N GLU A 210 -14.24 -11.32 4.16
CA GLU A 210 -14.78 -10.91 5.44
C GLU A 210 -14.02 -11.60 6.57
N CYS A 211 -13.71 -10.85 7.63
CA CYS A 211 -12.97 -11.31 8.80
C CYS A 211 -13.96 -11.49 9.96
N LEU A 212 -14.49 -12.71 10.11
CA LEU A 212 -15.56 -13.03 11.06
C LEU A 212 -15.06 -13.67 12.36
N ASP A 213 -13.74 -13.80 12.53
CA ASP A 213 -13.11 -14.45 13.69
C ASP A 213 -13.04 -13.47 14.88
N TRP A 214 -14.20 -13.21 15.46
CA TRP A 214 -14.33 -12.37 16.65
C TRP A 214 -13.78 -13.10 17.89
N PRO A 215 -13.08 -12.40 18.79
CA PRO A 215 -12.72 -12.97 20.09
C PRO A 215 -13.99 -13.26 20.90
N ASP A 216 -13.99 -14.36 21.65
CA ASP A 216 -15.11 -14.76 22.50
C ASP A 216 -15.53 -13.62 23.44
N GLY A 217 -16.82 -13.25 23.43
CA GLY A 217 -17.40 -12.27 24.34
C GLY A 217 -17.63 -10.86 23.79
N PHE A 218 -17.59 -10.67 22.47
CA PHE A 218 -18.23 -9.53 21.79
C PHE A 218 -19.71 -9.79 21.51
#